data_AF-A0A1V2P8X5-F1
#
_entry.id   AF-A0A1V2P8X5-F1
#
_cell.length_a   1.000
_cell.length_b   1.000
_cell.length_c   1.000
_cell.angle_alpha   90.00
_cell.angle_beta   90.00
_cell.angle_gamma   90.00
#
_symmetry.space_group_name_H-M   'P 1'
#
loop_
_entity.id
_entity.type
_entity.pdbx_description
1 polymer ?
#
loop_
_entity_poly.entity_id
_entity_poly.type
_entity_poly.pdbx_seq_one_letter_code
_entity_poly.pdbx_strand_id
1 'polypeptide(L)'
;MDYATHTAYSDPGRYAELLDALPTDIPGLAKAIQNLLIHYRGGGIEFTGERLDEVNNRWVEAILAADQRRNGIPLTAPRAPEDRVVGCCRDYALLFVSALRHQGVPARTRIGFASCFQPGWNADHVIAEYWNGDRWVRVDAQLEPGEHWGFDVQDIPAGPFRSAAEVWRGFRAGEIDGETCGVDPTLPIRGGWFIRDYVWLQLAHLHGDELLLWDGWGAMADDLDMDLTPTDELAALLIAADAGDDAAATKLHDWYRTDPELHPGQKIMVHSPTGIAPYWIDLGTRQKVPAN
;
A
#
# COMPACT_ATOMS: atom_id res chain seq x y z
N MET A 1 -17.32 5.60 -2.36
CA MET A 1 -16.29 6.52 -1.85
C MET A 1 -15.90 7.47 -2.97
N ASP A 2 -15.71 8.76 -2.68
CA ASP A 2 -15.11 9.68 -3.65
C ASP A 2 -13.58 9.50 -3.62
N TYR A 3 -13.03 8.89 -4.66
CA TYR A 3 -11.59 8.59 -4.74
C TYR A 3 -10.75 9.78 -5.18
N ALA A 4 -11.33 10.93 -5.52
CA ALA A 4 -10.59 12.17 -5.78
C ALA A 4 -10.29 12.97 -4.50
N THR A 5 -11.04 12.74 -3.43
CA THR A 5 -10.85 13.43 -2.15
C THR A 5 -9.72 12.80 -1.32
N HIS A 6 -8.88 13.62 -0.70
CA HIS A 6 -7.85 13.15 0.23
C HIS A 6 -8.46 12.45 1.46
N THR A 7 -7.86 11.32 1.81
CA THR A 7 -8.03 10.64 3.10
C THR A 7 -7.13 11.27 4.16
N ALA A 8 -7.29 10.88 5.42
CA ALA A 8 -6.39 11.31 6.50
C ALA A 8 -4.91 10.96 6.24
N TYR A 9 -4.64 9.93 5.42
CA TYR A 9 -3.30 9.41 5.10
C TYR A 9 -2.69 10.10 3.89
N SER A 10 -3.50 10.33 2.85
CA SER A 10 -3.06 10.93 1.58
C SER A 10 -3.06 12.46 1.59
N ASP A 11 -3.67 13.10 2.60
CA ASP A 11 -3.63 14.56 2.76
C ASP A 11 -2.19 15.06 2.97
N PRO A 12 -1.66 15.93 2.08
CA PRO A 12 -0.32 16.51 2.23
C PRO A 12 -0.23 17.55 3.36
N GLY A 13 -1.36 17.96 3.92
CA GLY A 13 -1.46 18.93 5.01
C GLY A 13 -0.79 20.26 4.64
N ARG A 14 0.11 20.73 5.50
CA ARG A 14 0.83 21.99 5.26
C ARG A 14 1.75 21.99 4.03
N TYR A 15 1.98 20.83 3.40
CA TYR A 15 2.83 20.68 2.22
C TYR A 15 2.06 20.62 0.90
N ALA A 16 0.75 20.90 0.90
CA ALA A 16 -0.09 20.85 -0.30
C ALA A 16 0.49 21.64 -1.50
N GLU A 17 1.02 22.84 -1.27
CA GLU A 17 1.61 23.68 -2.32
C GLU A 17 2.81 23.02 -3.04
N LEU A 18 3.47 22.04 -2.42
CA LEU A 18 4.56 21.30 -3.07
C LEU A 18 4.06 20.40 -4.20
N LEU A 19 2.79 19.99 -4.17
CA LEU A 19 2.19 19.12 -5.17
C LEU A 19 1.76 19.90 -6.42
N ASP A 20 1.57 21.23 -6.33
CA ASP A 20 1.14 22.08 -7.45
C ASP A 20 2.13 22.04 -8.64
N ALA A 21 3.42 21.85 -8.35
CA ALA A 21 4.48 21.81 -9.35
C ALA A 21 4.75 20.40 -9.90
N LEU A 22 4.03 19.37 -9.45
CA LEU A 22 4.21 18.01 -9.95
C LEU A 22 3.64 17.87 -11.37
N PRO A 23 4.26 17.04 -12.23
CA PRO A 23 3.71 16.75 -13.56
C PRO A 23 2.31 16.14 -13.47
N THR A 24 1.49 16.43 -14.48
CA THR A 24 0.13 15.91 -14.61
C THR A 24 0.05 14.69 -15.52
N ASP A 25 1.12 14.38 -16.25
CA ASP A 25 1.25 13.12 -16.99
C ASP A 25 1.77 12.01 -16.07
N ILE A 26 1.23 10.80 -16.24
CA ILE A 26 1.55 9.62 -15.43
C ILE A 26 3.06 9.31 -15.41
N PRO A 27 3.79 9.32 -16.54
CA PRO A 27 5.23 9.07 -16.54
C PRO A 27 6.02 10.11 -15.73
N GLY A 28 5.75 11.39 -15.94
CA GLY A 28 6.40 12.48 -15.23
C GLY A 28 6.11 12.44 -13.73
N LEU A 29 4.87 12.14 -13.36
CA LEU A 29 4.47 12.05 -11.96
C LEU A 29 5.15 10.85 -11.27
N ALA A 30 5.14 9.66 -11.88
CA ALA A 30 5.80 8.48 -11.33
C ALA A 30 7.30 8.74 -11.12
N LYS A 31 7.96 9.36 -12.10
CA LYS A 31 9.38 9.74 -11.99
C LYS A 31 9.65 10.73 -10.86
N ALA A 32 8.75 11.69 -10.63
CA ALA A 32 8.86 12.61 -9.50
C ALA A 32 8.76 11.86 -8.18
N ILE A 33 7.82 10.92 -8.02
CA ILE A 33 7.70 10.08 -6.81
C ILE A 33 8.93 9.19 -6.60
N GLN A 34 9.46 8.57 -7.66
CA GLN A 34 10.68 7.76 -7.61
C GLN A 34 11.91 8.53 -7.16
N ASN A 35 11.93 9.84 -7.45
CA ASN A 35 12.98 10.72 -6.99
C ASN A 35 12.86 11.07 -5.49
N LEU A 36 11.69 10.93 -4.87
CA LEU A 36 11.47 11.24 -3.45
C LEU A 36 11.76 10.08 -2.51
N LEU A 37 11.54 8.85 -2.97
CA LEU A 37 11.56 7.66 -2.13
C LEU A 37 12.70 6.69 -2.50
N ILE A 38 13.07 5.86 -1.53
CA ILE A 38 13.95 4.71 -1.72
C ILE A 38 13.40 3.52 -0.93
N HIS A 39 13.30 2.35 -1.57
CA HIS A 39 12.75 1.16 -0.92
C HIS A 39 13.73 0.61 0.11
N TYR A 40 13.33 0.45 1.37
CA TYR A 40 14.22 0.06 2.47
C TYR A 40 14.92 -1.30 2.28
N ARG A 41 14.30 -2.23 1.53
CA ARG A 41 14.90 -3.53 1.15
C ARG A 41 15.42 -3.57 -0.28
N GLY A 42 14.88 -2.73 -1.16
CA GLY A 42 15.01 -2.87 -2.62
C GLY A 42 15.84 -1.76 -3.26
N GLY A 43 16.19 -0.73 -2.51
CA GLY A 43 16.88 0.47 -2.99
C GLY A 43 18.39 0.34 -3.12
N GLY A 44 18.97 -0.80 -2.75
CA GLY A 44 20.42 -1.04 -2.85
C GLY A 44 21.29 -0.27 -1.85
N ILE A 45 20.68 0.41 -0.88
CA ILE A 45 21.36 1.13 0.21
C ILE A 45 20.83 0.61 1.54
N GLU A 46 21.74 0.26 2.44
CA GLU A 46 21.41 -0.12 3.81
C GLU A 46 21.24 1.13 4.68
N PHE A 47 20.04 1.33 5.22
CA PHE A 47 19.74 2.40 6.17
C PHE A 47 19.62 1.84 7.59
N THR A 48 19.98 2.66 8.59
CA THR A 48 19.94 2.28 10.01
C THR A 48 19.42 3.43 10.88
N GLY A 49 19.06 3.13 12.14
CA GLY A 49 18.63 4.12 13.13
C GLY A 49 17.44 4.96 12.65
N GLU A 50 17.49 6.27 12.91
CA GLU A 50 16.41 7.21 12.56
C GLU A 50 16.05 7.20 11.07
N ARG A 51 17.02 6.90 10.18
CA ARG A 51 16.76 6.81 8.73
C ARG A 51 15.92 5.59 8.39
N LEU A 52 16.20 4.44 8.99
CA LEU A 52 15.40 3.24 8.78
C LEU A 52 14.00 3.39 9.39
N ASP A 53 13.87 4.10 10.51
CA ASP A 53 12.57 4.35 11.15
C ASP A 53 11.61 5.20 10.30
N GLU A 54 12.10 5.88 9.25
CA GLU A 54 11.26 6.60 8.27
C GLU A 54 10.24 5.69 7.57
N VAL A 55 10.49 4.38 7.47
CA VAL A 55 9.52 3.43 6.89
C VAL A 55 8.20 3.44 7.65
N ASN A 56 8.20 3.83 8.93
CA ASN A 56 7.00 3.94 9.76
C ASN A 56 6.21 5.25 9.54
N ASN A 57 6.61 6.10 8.57
CA ASN A 57 5.84 7.29 8.21
C ASN A 57 4.54 6.90 7.52
N ARG A 58 3.44 7.02 8.26
CA ARG A 58 2.10 6.63 7.82
C ARG A 58 1.40 7.68 6.95
N TRP A 59 1.67 8.96 7.17
CA TRP A 59 0.95 10.06 6.52
C TRP A 59 1.81 10.73 5.47
N VAL A 60 1.22 11.12 4.34
CA VAL A 60 1.91 11.87 3.28
C VAL A 60 2.53 13.15 3.85
N GLU A 61 1.82 13.89 4.70
CA GLU A 61 2.40 15.05 5.40
C GLU A 61 3.68 14.72 6.17
N ALA A 62 3.77 13.53 6.81
CA ALA A 62 4.96 13.11 7.54
C ALA A 62 6.11 12.70 6.61
N ILE A 63 5.80 12.01 5.50
CA ILE A 63 6.77 11.67 4.45
C ILE A 63 7.36 12.94 3.83
N LEU A 64 6.51 13.90 3.46
CA LEU A 64 6.92 15.21 2.92
C LEU A 64 7.69 16.03 3.97
N ALA A 65 7.34 15.94 5.26
CA ALA A 65 8.10 16.58 6.32
C ALA A 65 9.53 16.03 6.44
N ALA A 66 9.70 14.70 6.32
CA ALA A 66 11.01 14.07 6.33
C ALA A 66 11.86 14.53 5.13
N ASP A 67 11.27 14.55 3.93
CA ASP A 67 11.92 15.06 2.72
C ASP A 67 12.33 16.52 2.87
N GLN A 68 11.40 17.39 3.24
CA GLN A 68 11.63 18.84 3.26
C GLN A 68 12.57 19.27 4.39
N ARG A 69 12.60 18.54 5.51
CA ARG A 69 13.59 18.78 6.57
C ARG A 69 15.03 18.55 6.08
N ARG A 70 15.20 17.55 5.22
CA ARG A 70 16.51 17.13 4.71
C ARG A 70 16.94 17.94 3.50
N ASN A 71 16.04 18.07 2.53
CA ASN A 71 16.35 18.56 1.19
C ASN A 71 15.92 20.01 1.01
N GLY A 72 14.72 20.40 1.48
CA GLY A 72 14.22 21.79 1.41
C GLY A 72 14.12 22.37 0.00
N ILE A 73 13.96 21.51 -1.01
CA ILE A 73 13.89 21.86 -2.44
C ILE A 73 12.60 21.32 -3.07
N PRO A 74 12.18 21.83 -4.25
CA PRO A 74 11.01 21.34 -4.97
C PRO A 74 11.02 19.81 -5.15
N LEU A 75 9.85 19.19 -5.17
CA LEU A 75 9.71 17.72 -5.29
C LEU A 75 10.27 17.17 -6.61
N THR A 76 10.25 17.99 -7.66
CA THR A 76 10.80 17.66 -8.99
C THR A 76 12.32 17.84 -9.10
N ALA A 77 12.97 18.47 -8.11
CA ALA A 77 14.42 18.64 -8.12
C ALA A 77 15.12 17.31 -7.81
N PRO A 78 16.23 16.96 -8.51
CA PRO A 78 16.90 15.67 -8.33
C PRO A 78 17.40 15.46 -6.89
N ARG A 79 17.25 14.23 -6.39
CA ARG A 79 17.77 13.80 -5.08
C ARG A 79 18.71 12.61 -5.27
N ALA A 80 19.86 12.65 -4.60
CA ALA A 80 20.74 11.50 -4.50
C ALA A 80 19.99 10.37 -3.74
N PRO A 81 20.21 9.08 -4.08
CA PRO A 81 19.52 7.96 -3.44
C PRO A 81 19.57 7.98 -1.89
N GLU A 82 20.69 8.36 -1.31
CA GLU A 82 20.90 8.51 0.14
C GLU A 82 20.06 9.63 0.80
N ASP A 83 19.67 10.63 -0.01
CA ASP A 83 18.87 11.78 0.41
C ASP A 83 17.37 11.57 0.20
N ARG A 84 16.95 10.44 -0.38
CA ARG A 84 15.54 10.07 -0.53
C ARG A 84 14.95 9.56 0.78
N VAL A 85 13.66 9.76 1.01
CA VAL A 85 12.97 9.26 2.20
C VAL A 85 12.87 7.74 2.12
N VAL A 86 13.25 7.06 3.21
CA VAL A 86 13.20 5.60 3.25
C VAL A 86 11.75 5.17 3.43
N GLY A 87 11.27 4.30 2.54
CA GLY A 87 9.89 3.81 2.56
C GLY A 87 9.78 2.42 1.93
N CYS A 88 8.56 2.02 1.62
CA CYS A 88 8.25 0.78 0.91
C CYS A 88 7.28 1.00 -0.26
N CYS A 89 6.90 -0.05 -0.99
CA CYS A 89 5.97 0.01 -2.12
C CYS A 89 4.69 0.79 -1.83
N ARG A 90 4.14 0.64 -0.62
CA ARG A 90 2.97 1.37 -0.13
C ARG A 90 3.16 2.89 -0.19
N ASP A 91 4.35 3.39 0.12
CA ASP A 91 4.61 4.84 0.18
C ASP A 91 4.73 5.45 -1.21
N TYR A 92 5.28 4.70 -2.18
CA TYR A 92 5.25 5.10 -3.59
C TYR A 92 3.82 5.19 -4.09
N ALA A 93 3.01 4.15 -3.83
CA ALA A 93 1.61 4.14 -4.21
C ALA A 93 0.82 5.29 -3.54
N LEU A 94 1.03 5.54 -2.25
CA LEU A 94 0.31 6.58 -1.51
C LEU A 94 0.69 8.00 -1.96
N LEU A 95 1.98 8.30 -2.16
CA LEU A 95 2.39 9.61 -2.67
C LEU A 95 1.85 9.85 -4.08
N PHE A 96 1.85 8.82 -4.93
CA PHE A 96 1.29 8.90 -6.28
C PHE A 96 -0.23 9.17 -6.23
N VAL A 97 -0.97 8.44 -5.39
CA VAL A 97 -2.40 8.66 -5.15
C VAL A 97 -2.67 10.05 -4.59
N SER A 98 -1.86 10.54 -3.65
CA SER A 98 -1.98 11.88 -3.10
C SER A 98 -1.83 12.95 -4.17
N ALA A 99 -0.81 12.85 -5.02
CA ALA A 99 -0.60 13.79 -6.12
C ALA A 99 -1.76 13.78 -7.14
N LEU A 100 -2.28 12.60 -7.49
CA LEU A 100 -3.44 12.50 -8.38
C LEU A 100 -4.72 13.11 -7.77
N ARG A 101 -4.99 12.83 -6.50
CA ARG A 101 -6.13 13.43 -5.76
C ARG A 101 -6.01 14.95 -5.69
N HIS A 102 -4.81 15.46 -5.47
CA HIS A 102 -4.51 16.91 -5.50
C HIS A 102 -4.80 17.52 -6.88
N GLN A 103 -4.57 16.77 -7.95
CA GLN A 103 -4.91 17.14 -9.33
C GLN A 103 -6.39 16.87 -9.70
N GLY A 104 -7.21 16.39 -8.75
CA GLY A 104 -8.63 16.08 -8.96
C GLY A 104 -8.88 14.76 -9.70
N VAL A 105 -7.87 13.90 -9.85
CA VAL A 105 -7.99 12.59 -10.49
C VAL A 105 -8.36 11.54 -9.43
N PRO A 106 -9.48 10.80 -9.59
CA PRO A 106 -9.82 9.72 -8.68
C PRO A 106 -8.74 8.65 -8.66
N ALA A 107 -8.19 8.36 -7.48
CA ALA A 107 -7.11 7.41 -7.29
C ALA A 107 -7.23 6.65 -5.97
N ARG A 108 -6.73 5.41 -5.94
CA ARG A 108 -6.72 4.54 -4.76
C ARG A 108 -5.48 3.64 -4.75
N THR A 109 -5.07 3.19 -3.58
CA THR A 109 -4.02 2.16 -3.47
C THR A 109 -4.64 0.77 -3.60
N ARG A 110 -3.85 -0.21 -4.05
CA ARG A 110 -4.27 -1.59 -4.21
C ARG A 110 -3.26 -2.54 -3.58
N ILE A 111 -3.72 -3.32 -2.60
CA ILE A 111 -2.96 -4.36 -1.92
C ILE A 111 -3.02 -5.67 -2.71
N GLY A 112 -1.89 -6.35 -2.82
CA GLY A 112 -1.81 -7.65 -3.45
C GLY A 112 -0.41 -8.21 -3.48
N PHE A 113 -0.14 -8.99 -4.51
CA PHE A 113 1.13 -9.68 -4.69
C PHE A 113 1.61 -9.55 -6.13
N ALA A 114 2.90 -9.26 -6.28
CA ALA A 114 3.59 -9.12 -7.56
C ALA A 114 4.44 -10.36 -7.85
N SER A 115 4.20 -10.99 -9.00
CA SER A 115 4.98 -12.15 -9.46
C SER A 115 6.09 -11.77 -10.44
N CYS A 116 6.23 -10.48 -10.74
CA CYS A 116 7.18 -9.98 -11.74
C CYS A 116 8.61 -9.79 -11.21
N PHE A 117 8.82 -9.72 -9.89
CA PHE A 117 10.14 -9.44 -9.32
C PHE A 117 11.06 -10.65 -9.31
N GLN A 118 10.51 -11.83 -9.03
CA GLN A 118 11.28 -13.06 -8.96
C GLN A 118 10.44 -14.24 -9.45
N PRO A 119 10.93 -15.04 -10.42
CA PRO A 119 10.23 -16.22 -10.88
C PRO A 119 9.90 -17.19 -9.74
N GLY A 120 8.63 -17.62 -9.68
CA GLY A 120 8.15 -18.56 -8.66
C GLY A 120 7.89 -17.94 -7.29
N TRP A 121 8.00 -16.61 -7.15
CA TRP A 121 7.69 -15.89 -5.92
C TRP A 121 6.63 -14.83 -6.17
N ASN A 122 5.69 -14.69 -5.23
CA ASN A 122 4.68 -13.65 -5.21
C ASN A 122 5.01 -12.72 -4.04
N ALA A 123 5.75 -11.64 -4.34
CA ALA A 123 6.13 -10.67 -3.33
C ALA A 123 4.90 -9.85 -2.92
N ASP A 124 4.74 -9.60 -1.63
CA ASP A 124 3.74 -8.65 -1.17
C ASP A 124 3.98 -7.28 -1.82
N HIS A 125 2.92 -6.62 -2.26
CA HIS A 125 3.10 -5.38 -3.01
C HIS A 125 1.89 -4.46 -2.97
N VAL A 126 2.16 -3.17 -3.15
CA VAL A 126 1.13 -2.14 -3.26
C VAL A 126 1.35 -1.32 -4.51
N ILE A 127 0.30 -1.20 -5.31
CA ILE A 127 0.27 -0.36 -6.50
C ILE A 127 -0.79 0.73 -6.37
N ALA A 128 -0.80 1.68 -7.30
CA ALA A 128 -1.89 2.65 -7.44
C ALA A 128 -2.87 2.23 -8.54
N GLU A 129 -4.14 2.57 -8.36
CA GLU A 129 -5.14 2.58 -9.41
C GLU A 129 -5.66 4.00 -9.57
N TYR A 130 -5.79 4.49 -10.81
CA TYR A 130 -6.42 5.78 -11.09
C TYR A 130 -7.49 5.67 -12.18
N TRP A 131 -8.49 6.54 -12.13
CA TRP A 131 -9.54 6.61 -13.14
C TRP A 131 -9.10 7.49 -14.30
N ASN A 132 -8.97 6.92 -15.50
CA ASN A 132 -8.55 7.68 -16.69
C ASN A 132 -9.71 8.34 -17.46
N GLY A 133 -10.94 8.25 -16.95
CA GLY A 133 -12.17 8.69 -17.62
C GLY A 133 -13.02 7.55 -18.20
N ASP A 134 -12.44 6.36 -18.38
CA ASP A 134 -13.08 5.19 -18.99
C ASP A 134 -12.95 3.94 -18.11
N ARG A 135 -11.76 3.71 -17.53
CA ARG A 135 -11.48 2.58 -16.65
C ARG A 135 -10.50 2.92 -15.53
N TRP A 136 -10.41 2.02 -14.56
CA TRP A 136 -9.30 1.98 -13.62
C TRP A 136 -8.04 1.47 -14.32
N VAL A 137 -6.95 2.22 -14.19
CA VAL A 137 -5.62 1.90 -14.72
C VAL A 137 -4.69 1.59 -13.55
N ARG A 138 -3.99 0.45 -13.63
CA ARG A 138 -3.03 -0.01 -12.61
C ARG A 138 -1.65 0.55 -12.92
N VAL A 139 -1.02 1.20 -11.95
CA VAL A 139 0.29 1.84 -12.07
C VAL A 139 1.15 1.44 -10.89
N ASP A 140 2.37 1.01 -11.16
CA ASP A 140 3.39 0.83 -10.14
C ASP A 140 4.35 2.02 -10.17
N ALA A 141 4.12 2.98 -9.26
CA ALA A 141 4.95 4.17 -9.14
C ALA A 141 6.35 3.86 -8.58
N GLN A 142 6.61 2.66 -8.07
CA GLN A 142 7.95 2.25 -7.62
C GLN A 142 8.86 1.89 -8.80
N LEU A 143 8.31 1.33 -9.88
CA LEU A 143 9.12 0.74 -10.95
C LEU A 143 9.41 1.74 -12.06
N GLU A 144 10.68 1.80 -12.46
CA GLU A 144 11.06 2.46 -13.69
C GLU A 144 10.62 1.62 -14.90
N PRO A 145 10.00 2.21 -15.93
CA PRO A 145 9.66 1.50 -17.16
C PRO A 145 10.90 0.88 -17.80
N GLY A 146 10.77 -0.35 -18.29
CA GLY A 146 11.87 -1.06 -18.93
C GLY A 146 11.43 -2.35 -19.60
N GLU A 147 12.09 -2.70 -20.71
CA GLU A 147 11.75 -3.88 -21.52
C GLU A 147 11.83 -5.21 -20.72
N HIS A 148 12.68 -5.25 -19.69
CA HIS A 148 12.89 -6.44 -18.85
C HIS A 148 11.64 -6.87 -18.06
N TRP A 149 10.68 -5.96 -17.83
CA TRP A 149 9.40 -6.31 -17.22
C TRP A 149 8.51 -7.14 -18.15
N GLY A 150 8.61 -6.92 -19.47
CA GLY A 150 7.71 -7.53 -20.45
C GLY A 150 6.27 -6.99 -20.44
N PHE A 151 6.00 -5.92 -19.69
CA PHE A 151 4.72 -5.21 -19.63
C PHE A 151 4.93 -3.73 -19.29
N ASP A 152 3.89 -2.92 -19.47
CA ASP A 152 3.92 -1.50 -19.08
C ASP A 152 3.61 -1.35 -17.58
N VAL A 153 4.56 -0.84 -16.82
CA VAL A 153 4.39 -0.59 -15.37
C VAL A 153 3.44 0.59 -15.08
N GLN A 154 3.09 1.36 -16.11
CA GLN A 154 2.16 2.50 -16.04
C GLN A 154 0.75 2.16 -16.58
N ASP A 155 0.55 0.92 -17.04
CA ASP A 155 -0.75 0.33 -17.37
C ASP A 155 -0.66 -1.19 -17.24
N ILE A 156 -0.54 -1.65 -15.99
CA ILE A 156 -0.21 -3.04 -15.67
C ILE A 156 -1.35 -3.96 -16.14
N PRO A 157 -1.08 -4.95 -17.00
CA PRO A 157 -2.10 -5.90 -17.44
C PRO A 157 -2.47 -6.87 -16.30
N ALA A 158 -3.51 -7.67 -16.50
CA ALA A 158 -3.77 -8.80 -15.61
C ALA A 158 -2.59 -9.80 -15.65
N GLY A 159 -2.19 -10.33 -14.48
CA GLY A 159 -1.15 -11.35 -14.39
C GLY A 159 0.02 -10.95 -13.50
N PRO A 160 0.86 -9.96 -13.88
CA PRO A 160 2.06 -9.56 -13.12
C PRO A 160 1.78 -9.16 -11.67
N PHE A 161 0.59 -8.62 -11.42
CA PHE A 161 0.07 -8.31 -10.10
C PHE A 161 -1.32 -8.92 -9.94
N ARG A 162 -1.57 -9.52 -8.78
CA ARG A 162 -2.87 -10.04 -8.35
C ARG A 162 -3.25 -9.39 -7.01
N SER A 163 -4.49 -8.99 -6.86
CA SER A 163 -5.00 -8.49 -5.58
C SER A 163 -4.93 -9.57 -4.48
N ALA A 164 -4.91 -9.15 -3.23
CA ALA A 164 -4.87 -10.10 -2.11
C ALA A 164 -6.07 -11.06 -2.11
N ALA A 165 -7.26 -10.58 -2.47
CA ALA A 165 -8.47 -11.38 -2.62
C ALA A 165 -8.33 -12.47 -3.70
N GLU A 166 -7.73 -12.14 -4.86
CA GLU A 166 -7.47 -13.14 -5.92
C GLU A 166 -6.47 -14.19 -5.45
N VAL A 167 -5.40 -13.78 -4.76
CA VAL A 167 -4.39 -14.70 -4.23
C VAL A 167 -4.98 -15.58 -3.13
N TRP A 168 -5.81 -15.03 -2.24
CA TRP A 168 -6.53 -15.79 -1.23
C TRP A 168 -7.41 -16.87 -1.86
N ARG A 169 -8.23 -16.50 -2.85
CA ARG A 169 -9.09 -17.47 -3.55
C ARG A 169 -8.28 -18.57 -4.24
N GLY A 170 -7.17 -18.23 -4.89
CA GLY A 170 -6.27 -19.21 -5.51
C GLY A 170 -5.62 -20.13 -4.47
N PHE A 171 -5.18 -19.60 -3.34
CA PHE A 171 -4.65 -20.39 -2.22
C PHE A 171 -5.70 -21.35 -1.67
N ARG A 172 -6.92 -20.87 -1.43
CA ARG A 172 -8.05 -21.68 -0.92
C ARG A 172 -8.50 -22.76 -1.89
N ALA A 173 -8.32 -22.55 -3.20
CA ALA A 173 -8.57 -23.54 -4.24
C ALA A 173 -7.42 -24.54 -4.45
N GLY A 174 -6.26 -24.34 -3.81
CA GLY A 174 -5.05 -25.15 -4.03
C GLY A 174 -4.33 -24.85 -5.35
N GLU A 175 -4.65 -23.73 -6.00
CA GLU A 175 -4.04 -23.27 -7.25
C GLU A 175 -2.76 -22.46 -7.01
N ILE A 176 -2.64 -21.86 -5.84
CA ILE A 176 -1.47 -21.10 -5.39
C ILE A 176 -0.92 -21.77 -4.13
N ASP A 177 0.37 -22.09 -4.14
CA ASP A 177 1.07 -22.50 -2.94
C ASP A 177 1.32 -21.27 -2.05
N GLY A 178 0.71 -21.26 -0.85
CA GLY A 178 0.82 -20.14 0.09
C GLY A 178 2.27 -19.85 0.50
N GLU A 179 3.13 -20.86 0.53
CA GLU A 179 4.56 -20.69 0.88
C GLU A 179 5.34 -19.89 -0.16
N THR A 180 4.76 -19.64 -1.34
CA THR A 180 5.35 -18.79 -2.37
C THR A 180 4.89 -17.34 -2.30
N CYS A 181 4.09 -16.96 -1.30
CA CYS A 181 3.51 -15.62 -1.16
C CYS A 181 3.96 -14.96 0.15
N GLY A 182 4.70 -13.85 0.07
CA GLY A 182 5.18 -13.16 1.28
C GLY A 182 6.18 -12.04 0.97
N VAL A 183 6.84 -11.54 2.02
CA VAL A 183 7.72 -10.36 1.92
C VAL A 183 8.96 -10.64 1.08
N ASP A 184 9.62 -11.77 1.34
CA ASP A 184 10.89 -12.15 0.72
C ASP A 184 11.07 -13.66 0.88
N PRO A 185 11.60 -14.38 -0.11
CA PRO A 185 11.83 -15.83 -0.01
C PRO A 185 12.72 -16.25 1.17
N THR A 186 13.56 -15.34 1.67
CA THR A 186 14.48 -15.58 2.79
C THR A 186 13.87 -15.33 4.16
N LEU A 187 12.67 -14.73 4.23
CA LEU A 187 11.98 -14.39 5.46
C LEU A 187 10.86 -15.39 5.79
N PRO A 188 10.54 -15.58 7.08
CA PRO A 188 9.42 -16.42 7.51
C PRO A 188 8.06 -15.71 7.39
N ILE A 189 8.02 -14.47 6.89
CA ILE A 189 6.80 -13.65 6.78
C ILE A 189 6.14 -13.95 5.43
N ARG A 190 5.41 -15.07 5.38
CA ARG A 190 4.78 -15.65 4.19
C ARG A 190 3.72 -16.67 4.58
N GLY A 191 2.99 -17.18 3.60
CA GLY A 191 2.06 -18.29 3.82
C GLY A 191 0.61 -17.86 3.85
N GLY A 192 -0.27 -18.82 4.14
CA GLY A 192 -1.72 -18.62 4.11
C GLY A 192 -2.22 -17.55 5.09
N TRP A 193 -1.69 -17.49 6.31
CA TRP A 193 -2.04 -16.45 7.30
C TRP A 193 -1.70 -15.05 6.76
N PHE A 194 -0.56 -14.91 6.09
CA PHE A 194 -0.12 -13.63 5.53
C PHE A 194 -1.03 -13.19 4.37
N ILE A 195 -1.39 -14.13 3.49
CA ILE A 195 -2.36 -13.86 2.40
C ILE A 195 -3.71 -13.43 2.98
N ARG A 196 -4.20 -14.10 4.05
CA ARG A 196 -5.45 -13.76 4.72
C ARG A 196 -5.44 -12.32 5.22
N ASP A 197 -4.42 -11.94 5.98
CA ASP A 197 -4.33 -10.61 6.56
C ASP A 197 -4.19 -9.52 5.47
N TYR A 198 -3.59 -9.87 4.32
CA TYR A 198 -3.56 -8.99 3.15
C TYR A 198 -4.94 -8.72 2.52
N VAL A 199 -5.91 -9.63 2.66
CA VAL A 199 -7.30 -9.37 2.25
C VAL A 199 -7.92 -8.26 3.12
N TRP A 200 -7.57 -8.22 4.40
CA TRP A 200 -8.06 -7.20 5.34
C TRP A 200 -7.41 -5.85 5.06
N LEU A 201 -6.10 -5.82 4.80
CA LEU A 201 -5.41 -4.64 4.30
C LEU A 201 -6.02 -4.14 2.97
N GLN A 202 -6.33 -5.03 2.03
CA GLN A 202 -6.99 -4.66 0.78
C GLN A 202 -8.33 -3.95 1.04
N LEU A 203 -9.14 -4.49 1.95
CA LEU A 203 -10.41 -3.89 2.32
C LEU A 203 -10.23 -2.50 2.94
N ALA A 204 -9.30 -2.35 3.88
CA ALA A 204 -9.01 -1.08 4.55
C ALA A 204 -8.55 -0.01 3.55
N HIS A 205 -7.59 -0.35 2.70
CA HIS A 205 -7.08 0.56 1.67
C HIS A 205 -8.16 0.98 0.66
N LEU A 206 -9.05 0.05 0.29
CA LEU A 206 -10.19 0.36 -0.60
C LEU A 206 -11.17 1.36 0.04
N HIS A 207 -11.23 1.38 1.37
CA HIS A 207 -12.09 2.27 2.18
C HIS A 207 -11.34 3.48 2.77
N GLY A 208 -10.14 3.78 2.25
CA GLY A 208 -9.42 5.01 2.59
C GLY A 208 -8.57 4.94 3.85
N ASP A 209 -8.52 3.79 4.53
CA ASP A 209 -7.52 3.47 5.54
C ASP A 209 -6.30 2.86 4.86
N GLU A 210 -5.46 3.73 4.31
CA GLU A 210 -4.21 3.37 3.65
C GLU A 210 -3.16 3.10 4.74
N LEU A 211 -3.19 1.94 5.39
CA LEU A 211 -2.36 1.58 6.54
C LEU A 211 -0.91 1.21 6.15
N LEU A 212 -0.06 0.96 7.14
CA LEU A 212 1.24 0.32 6.92
C LEU A 212 1.02 -1.19 6.78
N LEU A 213 1.89 -1.87 6.03
CA LEU A 213 1.78 -3.30 5.75
C LEU A 213 2.06 -4.20 6.96
N TRP A 214 2.59 -3.62 8.03
CA TRP A 214 2.93 -4.27 9.28
C TRP A 214 2.08 -3.76 10.45
N ASP A 215 0.90 -3.22 10.15
CA ASP A 215 -0.10 -2.92 11.16
C ASP A 215 -0.99 -4.12 11.44
N GLY A 216 -1.28 -4.35 12.72
CA GLY A 216 -2.20 -5.39 13.19
C GLY A 216 -3.41 -4.79 13.90
N TRP A 217 -4.60 -5.27 13.54
CA TRP A 217 -5.87 -4.94 14.21
C TRP A 217 -6.87 -6.09 14.13
N GLY A 218 -7.92 -6.01 14.96
CA GLY A 218 -9.04 -6.95 14.93
C GLY A 218 -8.60 -8.41 15.00
N ALA A 219 -9.08 -9.22 14.06
CA ALA A 219 -8.82 -10.66 14.01
C ALA A 219 -7.60 -11.05 13.16
N MET A 220 -6.68 -10.13 12.85
CA MET A 220 -5.40 -10.48 12.23
C MET A 220 -4.58 -11.40 13.14
N ALA A 221 -3.92 -12.40 12.54
CA ALA A 221 -3.24 -13.47 13.27
C ALA A 221 -2.15 -14.10 12.41
N ASP A 222 -1.11 -14.63 13.06
CA ASP A 222 0.02 -15.30 12.42
C ASP A 222 -0.21 -16.81 12.16
N ASP A 223 -1.48 -17.24 12.20
CA ASP A 223 -1.93 -18.60 11.91
C ASP A 223 -3.27 -18.62 11.13
N LEU A 224 -3.84 -19.81 10.92
CA LEU A 224 -5.14 -20.01 10.26
C LEU A 224 -6.11 -20.84 11.12
N ASP A 225 -5.93 -20.88 12.44
CA ASP A 225 -6.69 -21.73 13.35
C ASP A 225 -8.10 -21.19 13.66
N MET A 226 -8.52 -20.12 12.99
CA MET A 226 -9.81 -19.44 13.14
C MET A 226 -10.81 -19.78 12.03
N ASP A 227 -12.04 -19.30 12.16
CA ASP A 227 -13.02 -19.38 11.08
C ASP A 227 -12.59 -18.51 9.90
N LEU A 228 -12.35 -19.16 8.76
CA LEU A 228 -11.90 -18.53 7.52
C LEU A 228 -13.07 -18.07 6.64
N THR A 229 -14.31 -18.45 6.96
CA THR A 229 -15.52 -18.11 6.20
C THR A 229 -15.66 -16.59 5.96
N PRO A 230 -15.42 -15.71 6.96
CA PRO A 230 -15.48 -14.27 6.72
C PRO A 230 -14.47 -13.79 5.68
N THR A 231 -13.25 -14.36 5.65
CA THR A 231 -12.23 -13.99 4.65
C THR A 231 -12.59 -14.54 3.27
N ASP A 232 -13.13 -15.76 3.20
CA ASP A 232 -13.62 -16.36 1.95
C ASP A 232 -14.74 -15.50 1.32
N GLU A 233 -15.65 -14.97 2.15
CA GLU A 233 -16.72 -14.07 1.72
C GLU A 233 -16.20 -12.68 1.33
N LEU A 234 -15.31 -12.08 2.12
CA LEU A 234 -14.67 -10.80 1.79
C LEU A 234 -13.95 -10.85 0.45
N ALA A 235 -13.15 -11.89 0.22
CA ALA A 235 -12.41 -12.04 -1.03
C ALA A 235 -13.34 -12.19 -2.24
N ALA A 236 -14.44 -12.94 -2.10
CA ALA A 236 -15.44 -13.06 -3.16
C ALA A 236 -16.11 -11.71 -3.47
N LEU A 237 -16.48 -10.94 -2.44
CA LEU A 237 -17.09 -9.62 -2.60
C LEU A 237 -16.11 -8.61 -3.20
N LEU A 238 -14.84 -8.61 -2.80
CA LEU A 238 -13.80 -7.74 -3.35
C LEU A 238 -13.62 -7.96 -4.85
N ILE A 239 -13.56 -9.23 -5.28
CA ILE A 239 -13.44 -9.59 -6.70
C ILE A 239 -14.71 -9.18 -7.47
N ALA A 240 -15.90 -9.45 -6.91
CA ALA A 240 -17.16 -9.07 -7.55
C ALA A 240 -17.28 -7.54 -7.70
N ALA A 241 -16.91 -6.77 -6.67
CA ALA A 241 -16.91 -5.32 -6.70
C ALA A 241 -15.93 -4.77 -7.76
N ASP A 242 -14.72 -5.33 -7.86
CA ASP A 242 -13.76 -4.95 -8.91
C ASP A 242 -14.26 -5.32 -10.32
N ALA A 243 -15.16 -6.31 -10.45
CA ALA A 243 -15.85 -6.65 -11.69
C ALA A 243 -17.10 -5.78 -11.98
N GLY A 244 -17.41 -4.80 -11.13
CA GLY A 244 -18.52 -3.86 -11.31
C GLY A 244 -19.83 -4.26 -10.62
N ASP A 245 -19.81 -5.20 -9.67
CA ASP A 245 -20.98 -5.51 -8.85
C ASP A 245 -21.20 -4.47 -7.74
N ASP A 246 -22.12 -3.52 -7.99
CA ASP A 246 -22.47 -2.45 -7.05
C ASP A 246 -23.07 -2.99 -5.73
N ALA A 247 -23.74 -4.14 -5.75
CA ALA A 247 -24.29 -4.75 -4.53
C ALA A 247 -23.17 -5.33 -3.67
N ALA A 248 -22.17 -5.96 -4.28
CA ALA A 248 -20.97 -6.39 -3.58
C ALA A 248 -20.21 -5.20 -2.99
N ALA A 249 -20.03 -4.11 -3.75
CA ALA A 249 -19.39 -2.89 -3.27
C ALA A 249 -20.15 -2.26 -2.09
N THR A 250 -21.48 -2.21 -2.16
CA THR A 250 -22.33 -1.71 -1.07
C THR A 250 -22.19 -2.57 0.18
N LYS A 251 -22.21 -3.90 0.03
CA LYS A 251 -22.05 -4.83 1.15
C LYS A 251 -20.69 -4.70 1.82
N LEU A 252 -19.61 -4.57 1.05
CA LEU A 252 -18.27 -4.32 1.59
C LEU A 252 -18.22 -3.03 2.41
N HIS A 253 -18.82 -1.96 1.89
CA HIS A 253 -18.88 -0.67 2.59
C HIS A 253 -19.64 -0.77 3.92
N ASP A 254 -20.80 -1.41 3.92
CA ASP A 254 -21.59 -1.60 5.13
C ASP A 254 -20.86 -2.48 6.14
N TRP A 255 -20.23 -3.57 5.68
CA TRP A 255 -19.49 -4.47 6.56
C TRP A 255 -18.29 -3.76 7.19
N TYR A 256 -17.49 -3.05 6.40
CA TYR A 256 -16.34 -2.29 6.91
C TYR A 256 -16.73 -1.21 7.93
N ARG A 257 -17.91 -0.60 7.76
CA ARG A 257 -18.41 0.43 8.68
C ARG A 257 -19.01 -0.14 9.97
N THR A 258 -19.53 -1.37 9.94
CA THR A 258 -20.34 -1.92 11.05
C THR A 258 -19.63 -2.99 11.86
N ASP A 259 -18.65 -3.68 11.28
CA ASP A 259 -17.88 -4.72 11.96
C ASP A 259 -16.59 -4.13 12.55
N PRO A 260 -16.47 -4.08 13.89
CA PRO A 260 -15.32 -3.49 14.56
C PRO A 260 -14.04 -4.32 14.40
N GLU A 261 -14.13 -5.59 13.98
CA GLU A 261 -12.94 -6.39 13.70
C GLU A 261 -12.32 -5.97 12.37
N LEU A 262 -13.13 -5.67 11.35
CA LEU A 262 -12.63 -5.30 10.02
C LEU A 262 -12.05 -3.89 9.96
N HIS A 263 -12.57 -2.96 10.76
CA HIS A 263 -12.08 -1.58 10.80
C HIS A 263 -10.90 -1.44 11.78
N PRO A 264 -9.82 -0.72 11.43
CA PRO A 264 -8.66 -0.51 12.31
C PRO A 264 -8.94 0.30 13.60
N GLY A 265 -10.18 0.77 13.79
CA GLY A 265 -10.54 1.67 14.88
C GLY A 265 -9.67 2.93 14.97
N GLN A 266 -9.51 3.45 16.19
CA GLN A 266 -8.65 4.61 16.48
C GLN A 266 -7.22 4.23 16.88
N LYS A 267 -7.00 3.01 17.36
CA LYS A 267 -5.70 2.56 17.88
C LYS A 267 -5.31 1.25 17.22
N ILE A 268 -4.10 1.22 16.69
CA ILE A 268 -3.58 0.08 15.95
C ILE A 268 -2.21 -0.34 16.47
N MET A 269 -1.91 -1.63 16.44
CA MET A 269 -0.60 -2.16 16.81
C MET A 269 0.33 -2.08 15.60
N VAL A 270 1.55 -1.59 15.79
CA VAL A 270 2.56 -1.47 14.73
C VAL A 270 3.67 -2.48 14.97
N HIS A 271 3.87 -3.41 14.04
CA HIS A 271 4.92 -4.44 14.07
C HIS A 271 6.10 -4.06 13.15
N SER A 272 6.73 -2.93 13.44
CA SER A 272 7.75 -2.32 12.56
C SER A 272 8.82 -3.33 12.06
N PRO A 273 9.16 -3.30 10.76
CA PRO A 273 10.21 -4.14 10.20
C PRO A 273 11.63 -3.68 10.58
N THR A 274 11.75 -2.60 11.37
CA THR A 274 13.03 -1.98 11.75
C THR A 274 13.67 -2.58 13.00
N GLY A 275 13.02 -3.58 13.62
CA GLY A 275 13.49 -4.23 14.85
C GLY A 275 13.14 -3.49 16.14
N ILE A 276 12.42 -2.37 16.05
CA ILE A 276 11.82 -1.72 17.23
C ILE A 276 10.67 -2.58 17.78
N ALA A 277 10.50 -2.57 19.10
CA ALA A 277 9.44 -3.32 19.76
C ALA A 277 8.06 -2.85 19.28
N PRO A 278 7.05 -3.76 19.19
CA PRO A 278 5.69 -3.38 18.84
C PRO A 278 5.16 -2.26 19.74
N TYR A 279 4.40 -1.35 19.15
CA TYR A 279 3.81 -0.22 19.86
C TYR A 279 2.43 0.11 19.32
N TRP A 280 1.59 0.71 20.16
CA TRP A 280 0.31 1.24 19.73
C TRP A 280 0.48 2.62 19.12
N ILE A 281 -0.29 2.93 18.10
CA ILE A 281 -0.44 4.30 17.58
C ILE A 281 -1.90 4.69 17.56
N ASP A 282 -2.19 5.90 18.04
CA ASP A 282 -3.51 6.50 17.90
C ASP A 282 -3.58 7.22 16.55
N LEU A 283 -4.43 6.72 15.65
CA LEU A 283 -4.53 7.16 14.25
C LEU A 283 -5.11 8.58 14.13
N GLY A 284 -5.92 9.01 15.11
CA GLY A 284 -6.52 10.35 15.13
C GLY A 284 -5.56 11.42 15.63
N THR A 285 -4.82 11.14 16.71
CA THR A 285 -3.87 12.09 17.32
C THR A 285 -2.45 11.96 16.78
N ARG A 286 -2.17 10.89 16.01
CA ARG A 286 -0.85 10.51 15.48
C ARG A 286 0.20 10.20 16.56
N GLN A 287 -0.22 9.93 17.79
CA GLN A 287 0.69 9.70 18.92
C GLN A 287 1.00 8.21 19.13
N LYS A 288 2.27 7.89 19.37
CA LYS A 288 2.66 6.57 19.89
C LYS A 288 2.17 6.44 21.34
N VAL A 289 1.52 5.33 21.63
CA VAL A 289 1.04 4.95 22.96
C VAL A 289 1.86 3.75 23.43
N PRO A 290 2.34 3.73 24.69
CA PRO A 290 3.04 2.57 25.22
C PRO A 290 2.20 1.29 25.10
N ALA A 291 2.82 0.20 24.65
CA ALA A 291 2.27 -1.14 24.81
C ALA A 291 2.44 -1.53 26.29
N ASN A 292 1.41 -1.29 27.10
CA ASN A 292 1.32 -1.86 28.45
C ASN A 292 1.03 -3.35 28.37
#